data_AF-A0A8K1FIM7-F1
#
_entry.id   AF-A0A8K1FIM7-F1
#
_cell.length_a   1.000
_cell.length_b   1.000
_cell.length_c   1.000
_cell.angle_alpha   90.00
_cell.angle_beta   90.00
_cell.angle_gamma   90.00
#
_symmetry.space_group_name_H-M   'P 1'
#
loop_
_entity.id
_entity.type
_entity.pdbx_description
1 polymer ?
#
loop_
_entity_poly.entity_id
_entity_poly.type
_entity_poly.pdbx_seq_one_letter_code
_entity_poly.pdbx_strand_id
1 'polypeptide(L)'
;MLSQLSLHDEQTAAKALQNLRPGLDVWLSPSSPTSPSMTSEPSPRSPSLTCPQSHKCSLAFILSDPAPAEEHEEISTEEEDESKPRALKHKRRAPTGSKSKYCIVEGCTSRAKHARRCWRHGGSVKCKVPECINRAKSRGVCWSHGGGTTCTHPDCGTIAVSHGFCWAHGGGKRCQVSGCSRPAYERTQNFCSMHFKQGAESSD
;
A
#
# COMPACT_ATOMS: atom_id res chain seq x y z
N MET A 1 20.19 -40.73 58.07
CA MET A 1 20.88 -39.66 58.85
C MET A 1 21.76 -38.90 57.88
N LEU A 2 21.35 -37.73 57.39
CA LEU A 2 21.31 -36.43 58.09
C LEU A 2 22.70 -35.76 58.17
N SER A 3 22.97 -34.91 57.19
CA SER A 3 23.98 -33.85 57.26
C SER A 3 23.41 -32.66 56.48
N GLN A 4 23.31 -31.50 57.12
CA GLN A 4 22.69 -30.29 56.56
C GLN A 4 23.71 -29.49 55.75
N LEU A 5 23.24 -28.79 54.71
CA LEU A 5 23.90 -27.60 54.19
C LEU A 5 22.85 -26.48 54.10
N SER A 6 23.12 -25.37 54.77
CA SER A 6 22.20 -24.26 54.97
C SER A 6 22.25 -23.27 53.80
N LEU A 7 21.16 -22.52 53.64
CA LEU A 7 21.15 -21.20 53.03
C LEU A 7 22.22 -20.32 53.70
N HIS A 8 23.09 -19.70 52.90
CA HIS A 8 23.76 -18.42 53.11
C HIS A 8 24.42 -18.02 51.79
N ASP A 9 23.96 -16.93 51.13
CA ASP A 9 24.79 -15.74 50.87
C ASP A 9 23.97 -14.60 50.22
N GLU A 10 22.98 -14.08 50.94
CA GLU A 10 22.38 -12.76 50.62
C GLU A 10 23.29 -11.63 51.13
N GLN A 11 24.54 -11.54 50.66
CA GLN A 11 25.43 -10.43 51.07
C GLN A 11 26.56 -10.06 50.09
N THR A 12 26.19 -9.60 48.89
CA THR A 12 27.04 -8.65 48.13
C THR A 12 26.19 -7.49 47.58
N ALA A 13 25.68 -6.62 48.46
CA ALA A 13 26.37 -5.36 48.78
C ALA A 13 26.66 -4.53 47.50
N ALA A 14 25.66 -3.85 46.92
CA ALA A 14 25.15 -2.57 47.43
C ALA A 14 26.27 -1.52 47.72
N LYS A 15 27.15 -1.25 46.74
CA LYS A 15 28.27 -0.33 46.92
C LYS A 15 28.66 0.49 45.67
N ALA A 16 27.69 1.21 45.07
CA ALA A 16 27.95 2.13 43.95
C ALA A 16 27.00 3.36 43.85
N LEU A 17 26.18 3.66 44.86
CA LEU A 17 25.37 4.89 44.89
C LEU A 17 26.00 5.94 45.82
N GLN A 18 27.03 6.62 45.30
CA GLN A 18 27.56 7.89 45.82
C GLN A 18 28.60 8.47 44.83
N ASN A 19 28.15 9.33 43.91
CA ASN A 19 28.91 10.51 43.50
C ASN A 19 27.96 11.52 42.82
N LEU A 20 27.60 12.49 43.65
CA LEU A 20 26.90 13.74 43.35
C LEU A 20 27.78 14.67 42.48
N ARG A 21 27.34 15.79 41.88
CA ARG A 21 26.13 16.64 41.98
C ARG A 21 25.89 17.36 40.60
N PRO A 22 25.16 18.49 40.41
CA PRO A 22 24.63 18.89 39.10
C PRO A 22 25.33 20.12 38.48
N GLY A 23 24.92 20.50 37.27
CA GLY A 23 25.09 21.84 36.70
C GLY A 23 23.74 22.37 36.21
N LEU A 24 23.40 23.62 36.52
CA LEU A 24 22.11 24.23 36.20
C LEU A 24 22.31 25.70 35.81
N ASP A 25 22.82 25.86 34.60
CA ASP A 25 23.10 27.13 33.96
C ASP A 25 22.42 27.00 32.58
N VAL A 26 21.22 27.55 32.31
CA VAL A 26 20.87 28.97 32.32
C VAL A 26 21.98 29.79 31.65
N TRP A 27 21.72 30.31 30.45
CA TRP A 27 22.02 31.69 30.08
C TRP A 27 21.37 32.07 28.74
N LEU A 28 20.53 33.12 28.81
CA LEU A 28 20.16 34.10 27.78
C LEU A 28 19.88 33.66 26.33
N SER A 29 18.62 33.86 25.92
CA SER A 29 18.27 34.19 24.52
C SER A 29 18.90 35.52 24.07
N PRO A 30 19.16 35.67 22.76
CA PRO A 30 19.08 36.98 22.12
C PRO A 30 18.07 37.03 20.95
N SER A 31 17.18 38.01 21.03
CA SER A 31 16.68 38.86 19.92
C SER A 31 16.29 38.24 18.56
N SER A 32 14.98 38.28 18.27
CA SER A 32 14.48 38.33 16.90
C SER A 32 14.88 39.63 16.18
N PRO A 33 15.05 39.61 14.85
CA PRO A 33 14.84 40.79 14.02
C PRO A 33 13.70 40.62 12.99
N THR A 34 12.70 41.49 13.11
CA THR A 34 11.92 42.12 12.02
C THR A 34 11.44 41.29 10.82
N SER A 35 10.12 41.09 10.74
CA SER A 35 9.40 40.92 9.47
C SER A 35 9.47 42.19 8.62
N PRO A 36 9.59 42.09 7.28
CA PRO A 36 9.07 43.08 6.36
C PRO A 36 7.67 42.68 5.89
N SER A 37 6.65 43.48 6.24
CA SER A 37 5.35 43.46 5.57
C SER A 37 5.34 44.52 4.48
N MET A 38 5.36 44.12 3.20
CA MET A 38 5.05 44.91 1.98
C MET A 38 4.80 43.89 0.85
N THR A 39 3.86 44.01 -0.09
CA THR A 39 2.68 44.89 -0.26
C THR A 39 1.66 44.11 -1.11
N SER A 40 0.36 44.38 -0.95
CA SER A 40 -0.68 43.78 -1.79
C SER A 40 -0.97 44.66 -3.02
N GLU A 41 -0.81 44.14 -4.24
CA GLU A 41 -1.36 44.76 -5.46
C GLU A 41 -1.76 43.69 -6.50
N PRO A 42 -2.85 43.87 -7.28
CA PRO A 42 -3.45 42.77 -8.07
C PRO A 42 -3.36 42.90 -9.60
N SER A 43 -3.46 41.74 -10.29
CA SER A 43 -3.80 41.61 -11.73
C SER A 43 -2.71 42.09 -12.73
N PRO A 44 -2.83 41.83 -14.06
CA PRO A 44 -3.98 41.25 -14.78
C PRO A 44 -3.71 40.04 -15.71
N ARG A 45 -4.81 39.30 -15.96
CA ARG A 45 -5.24 38.64 -17.22
C ARG A 45 -4.32 37.63 -17.95
N SER A 46 -4.97 36.52 -18.34
CA SER A 46 -4.56 35.59 -19.40
C SER A 46 -4.35 36.28 -20.75
N PRO A 47 -3.72 35.59 -21.71
CA PRO A 47 -4.53 35.20 -22.87
C PRO A 47 -4.55 33.69 -23.12
N SER A 48 -5.76 33.18 -23.31
CA SER A 48 -6.03 31.91 -23.99
C SER A 48 -6.12 32.14 -25.50
N LEU A 49 -5.31 31.45 -26.31
CA LEU A 49 -5.61 30.97 -27.68
C LEU A 49 -4.55 29.88 -27.99
N THR A 50 -4.84 28.58 -28.08
CA THR A 50 -5.54 27.85 -29.16
C THR A 50 -4.92 28.02 -30.56
N CYS A 51 -4.18 27.01 -31.04
CA CYS A 51 -4.16 26.53 -32.43
C CYS A 51 -3.41 25.17 -32.53
N PRO A 52 -3.42 24.42 -33.66
CA PRO A 52 -4.23 23.19 -33.66
C PRO A 52 -3.48 21.93 -34.09
N GLN A 53 -4.24 20.84 -34.20
CA GLN A 53 -3.87 19.55 -34.81
C GLN A 53 -3.11 19.70 -36.14
N SER A 54 -1.99 18.99 -36.31
CA SER A 54 -1.25 18.90 -37.58
C SER A 54 -1.02 17.45 -38.02
N HIS A 55 -2.10 16.76 -38.41
CA HIS A 55 -2.00 15.48 -39.12
C HIS A 55 -2.00 15.71 -40.64
N LYS A 56 -0.88 15.44 -41.34
CA LYS A 56 -0.85 15.36 -42.82
C LYS A 56 0.19 14.36 -43.35
N CYS A 57 -0.30 13.21 -43.77
CA CYS A 57 0.15 12.42 -44.93
C CYS A 57 -1.13 11.71 -45.43
N SER A 58 -1.84 12.28 -46.41
CA SER A 58 -1.63 12.12 -47.86
C SER A 58 -2.48 10.94 -48.42
N LEU A 59 -3.79 11.09 -48.62
CA LEU A 59 -4.49 11.77 -49.75
C LEU A 59 -4.61 10.85 -51.00
N ALA A 60 -5.80 10.29 -51.21
CA ALA A 60 -6.30 9.72 -52.46
C ALA A 60 -7.84 9.86 -52.54
N PHE A 61 -8.40 9.76 -53.76
CA PHE A 61 -9.73 10.26 -54.17
C PHE A 61 -10.17 9.47 -55.43
N ILE A 62 -11.43 9.17 -55.77
CA ILE A 62 -12.76 9.60 -55.26
C ILE A 62 -13.57 8.30 -54.85
N LEU A 63 -14.91 8.12 -54.80
CA LEU A 63 -16.13 8.82 -55.30
C LEU A 63 -17.24 8.91 -54.20
N SER A 64 -18.36 9.51 -54.61
CA SER A 64 -19.65 9.79 -53.95
C SER A 64 -20.47 8.62 -53.36
N ASP A 65 -21.35 8.99 -52.42
CA ASP A 65 -22.64 8.36 -52.02
C ASP A 65 -23.58 8.05 -53.22
N PRO A 66 -24.67 7.23 -53.09
CA PRO A 66 -25.41 6.91 -51.86
C PRO A 66 -25.93 5.46 -51.67
N ALA A 67 -26.57 5.24 -50.50
CA ALA A 67 -27.48 4.12 -50.20
C ALA A 67 -28.82 4.27 -51.00
N PRO A 68 -29.70 3.24 -51.15
CA PRO A 68 -30.19 2.35 -50.08
C PRO A 68 -30.55 0.89 -50.48
N ALA A 69 -31.32 0.23 -49.58
CA ALA A 69 -32.22 -0.92 -49.76
C ALA A 69 -31.68 -2.34 -49.49
N GLU A 70 -32.32 -2.98 -48.51
CA GLU A 70 -32.76 -4.39 -48.43
C GLU A 70 -32.01 -5.47 -49.22
N GLU A 71 -31.24 -6.31 -48.51
CA GLU A 71 -31.36 -7.77 -48.67
C GLU A 71 -31.00 -8.52 -47.38
N HIS A 72 -31.85 -9.50 -47.03
CA HIS A 72 -31.74 -10.34 -45.84
C HIS A 72 -31.40 -11.75 -46.33
N GLU A 73 -30.12 -12.14 -46.26
CA GLU A 73 -29.64 -13.48 -46.56
C GLU A 73 -29.17 -14.14 -45.26
N GLU A 74 -29.73 -15.31 -44.96
CA GLU A 74 -29.43 -16.05 -43.74
C GLU A 74 -28.27 -17.02 -43.98
N ILE A 75 -27.26 -17.03 -43.09
CA ILE A 75 -26.29 -18.13 -43.07
C ILE A 75 -26.32 -18.88 -41.73
N SER A 76 -26.49 -20.18 -41.88
CA SER A 76 -26.76 -21.17 -40.85
C SER A 76 -25.73 -21.21 -39.71
N THR A 77 -26.25 -21.19 -38.48
CA THR A 77 -25.85 -22.06 -37.36
C THR A 77 -24.51 -22.80 -37.49
N GLU A 78 -23.48 -22.28 -36.81
CA GLU A 78 -22.41 -23.12 -36.25
C GLU A 78 -22.51 -23.07 -34.72
N GLU A 79 -22.62 -24.24 -34.07
CA GLU A 79 -22.90 -24.34 -32.64
C GLU A 79 -21.61 -24.21 -31.80
N GLU A 80 -21.38 -23.03 -31.21
CA GLU A 80 -20.38 -22.84 -30.14
C GLU A 80 -20.81 -23.63 -28.89
N ASP A 81 -20.32 -24.87 -28.79
CA ASP A 81 -20.57 -25.84 -27.71
C ASP A 81 -20.51 -25.23 -26.29
N GLU A 82 -21.68 -25.09 -25.65
CA GLU A 82 -21.82 -24.70 -24.24
C GLU A 82 -21.48 -25.87 -23.28
N SER A 83 -20.27 -26.44 -23.41
CA SER A 83 -19.78 -27.52 -22.53
C SER A 83 -18.45 -27.21 -21.82
N LYS A 84 -18.12 -25.94 -21.56
CA LYS A 84 -17.03 -25.58 -20.61
C LYS A 84 -17.52 -25.60 -19.15
N PRO A 85 -17.36 -26.70 -18.38
CA PRO A 85 -17.76 -26.72 -16.97
C PRO A 85 -16.93 -25.71 -16.18
N ARG A 86 -17.62 -24.86 -15.40
CA ARG A 86 -16.98 -23.94 -14.45
C ARG A 86 -16.02 -24.71 -13.53
N ALA A 87 -14.71 -24.55 -13.77
CA ALA A 87 -13.66 -25.37 -13.16
C ALA A 87 -13.84 -25.51 -11.64
N LEU A 88 -14.28 -26.70 -11.22
CA LEU A 88 -14.63 -26.97 -9.83
C LEU A 88 -13.43 -26.70 -8.92
N LYS A 89 -13.68 -26.08 -7.75
CA LYS A 89 -12.65 -25.89 -6.72
C LYS A 89 -12.15 -27.26 -6.27
N HIS A 90 -11.04 -27.71 -6.84
CA HIS A 90 -10.43 -29.01 -6.55
C HIS A 90 -10.19 -29.11 -5.04
N LYS A 91 -10.81 -30.09 -4.37
CA LYS A 91 -10.59 -30.36 -2.93
C LYS A 91 -9.16 -30.84 -2.72
N ARG A 92 -8.25 -29.90 -2.44
CA ARG A 92 -6.80 -30.13 -2.38
C ARG A 92 -6.46 -30.99 -1.15
N ARG A 93 -6.21 -32.30 -1.36
CA ARG A 93 -5.79 -33.24 -0.31
C ARG A 93 -4.53 -32.75 0.41
N ALA A 94 -4.39 -33.18 1.67
CA ALA A 94 -3.21 -32.92 2.48
C ALA A 94 -1.95 -33.60 1.86
N PRO A 95 -0.77 -32.94 1.91
CA PRO A 95 0.43 -33.39 1.22
C PRO A 95 1.35 -34.29 2.08
N THR A 96 1.21 -35.60 1.96
CA THR A 96 2.17 -36.57 2.52
C THR A 96 3.51 -36.51 1.78
N GLY A 97 4.52 -35.84 2.34
CA GLY A 97 5.88 -35.81 1.75
C GLY A 97 6.81 -34.72 2.31
N SER A 98 8.11 -35.05 2.39
CA SER A 98 9.16 -34.28 3.08
C SER A 98 9.45 -32.87 2.53
N LYS A 99 8.93 -32.50 1.34
CA LYS A 99 9.00 -31.14 0.77
C LYS A 99 7.63 -30.50 0.54
N SER A 100 6.59 -30.94 1.25
CA SER A 100 5.19 -30.51 1.05
C SER A 100 4.96 -28.99 0.92
N LYS A 101 4.13 -28.57 -0.04
CA LYS A 101 3.91 -27.15 -0.43
C LYS A 101 3.07 -26.34 0.58
N TYR A 102 2.69 -26.93 1.71
CA TYR A 102 1.65 -26.45 2.63
C TYR A 102 2.16 -26.41 4.07
N CYS A 103 1.32 -25.91 4.99
CA CYS A 103 1.63 -25.82 6.41
C CYS A 103 1.85 -27.20 7.05
N ILE A 104 2.89 -27.33 7.88
CA ILE A 104 3.23 -28.52 8.70
C ILE A 104 2.29 -28.76 9.89
N VAL A 105 1.23 -27.96 10.05
CA VAL A 105 0.24 -28.17 11.12
C VAL A 105 -0.84 -29.05 10.53
N GLU A 106 -1.17 -30.15 11.21
CA GLU A 106 -2.13 -31.13 10.71
C GLU A 106 -3.50 -30.50 10.40
N GLY A 107 -4.15 -31.04 9.36
CA GLY A 107 -5.38 -30.48 8.78
C GLY A 107 -5.22 -29.12 8.06
N CYS A 108 -4.06 -28.45 8.13
CA CYS A 108 -3.93 -27.09 7.60
C CYS A 108 -3.65 -27.04 6.09
N THR A 109 -4.73 -26.98 5.30
CA THR A 109 -4.73 -26.79 3.83
C THR A 109 -4.12 -25.46 3.34
N SER A 110 -3.63 -24.60 4.24
CA SER A 110 -3.05 -23.30 3.90
C SER A 110 -1.60 -23.44 3.40
N ARG A 111 -1.25 -22.76 2.30
CA ARG A 111 0.11 -22.79 1.71
C ARG A 111 1.16 -22.28 2.72
N ALA A 112 2.32 -22.94 2.79
CA ALA A 112 3.43 -22.48 3.62
C ALA A 112 4.04 -21.19 3.08
N LYS A 113 4.65 -20.39 3.97
CA LYS A 113 5.33 -19.14 3.68
C LYS A 113 6.75 -19.12 4.27
N HIS A 114 6.87 -19.08 5.59
CA HIS A 114 8.14 -19.18 6.32
C HIS A 114 8.13 -20.40 7.26
N ALA A 115 9.29 -20.97 7.56
CA ALA A 115 9.48 -22.08 8.52
C ALA A 115 8.43 -23.21 8.40
N ARG A 116 8.11 -23.63 7.16
CA ARG A 116 7.13 -24.67 6.80
C ARG A 116 5.69 -24.40 7.31
N ARG A 117 5.34 -23.18 7.74
CA ARG A 117 4.03 -22.82 8.31
C ARG A 117 3.31 -21.75 7.49
N CYS A 118 1.99 -21.62 7.65
CA CYS A 118 1.16 -20.60 7.00
C CYS A 118 1.06 -19.32 7.85
N TRP A 119 0.46 -18.25 7.31
CA TRP A 119 0.38 -16.94 7.97
C TRP A 119 -0.32 -16.95 9.34
N ARG A 120 -1.29 -17.86 9.56
CA ARG A 120 -1.95 -18.07 10.86
C ARG A 120 -0.99 -18.73 11.85
N HIS A 121 -0.36 -19.83 11.44
CA HIS A 121 0.46 -20.68 12.29
C HIS A 121 1.93 -20.19 12.38
N GLY A 122 2.18 -18.88 12.49
CA GLY A 122 3.54 -18.35 12.66
C GLY A 122 4.46 -18.42 11.43
N GLY A 123 3.91 -18.61 10.23
CA GLY A 123 4.65 -18.57 8.96
C GLY A 123 5.10 -17.17 8.52
N SER A 124 5.55 -16.34 9.45
CA SER A 124 6.00 -14.95 9.26
C SER A 124 7.03 -14.58 10.34
N VAL A 125 8.08 -13.84 9.98
CA VAL A 125 9.12 -13.39 10.91
C VAL A 125 8.60 -12.20 11.74
N LYS A 126 8.99 -12.11 13.03
CA LYS A 126 8.74 -10.92 13.87
C LYS A 126 9.62 -9.73 13.41
N CYS A 127 9.27 -8.51 13.80
CA CYS A 127 10.17 -7.38 13.64
C CYS A 127 11.45 -7.56 14.51
N LYS A 128 12.61 -7.14 13.99
CA LYS A 128 13.90 -7.12 14.70
C LYS A 128 13.97 -6.07 15.82
N VAL A 129 13.19 -4.99 15.72
CA VAL A 129 13.15 -3.94 16.75
C VAL A 129 12.57 -4.53 18.04
N PRO A 130 13.19 -4.31 19.22
CA PRO A 130 12.67 -4.82 20.49
C PRO A 130 11.23 -4.38 20.73
N GLU A 131 10.50 -5.19 21.51
CA GLU A 131 9.08 -4.98 21.90
C GLU A 131 8.06 -4.88 20.74
N CYS A 132 8.52 -4.88 19.48
CA CYS A 132 7.66 -4.68 18.33
C CYS A 132 6.86 -5.95 17.98
N ILE A 133 5.58 -5.95 18.38
CA ILE A 133 4.58 -7.01 18.09
C ILE A 133 4.37 -7.21 16.58
N ASN A 134 4.66 -6.20 15.76
CA ASN A 134 4.43 -6.25 14.31
C ASN A 134 5.33 -7.27 13.59
N ARG A 135 4.79 -7.83 12.50
CA ARG A 135 5.49 -8.79 11.63
C ARG A 135 6.42 -8.07 10.66
N ALA A 136 7.58 -8.65 10.36
CA ALA A 136 8.50 -8.12 9.36
C ALA A 136 7.91 -8.23 7.94
N LYS A 137 8.08 -7.18 7.13
CA LYS A 137 7.70 -7.15 5.71
C LYS A 137 8.91 -7.35 4.79
N SER A 138 10.02 -6.67 5.07
CA SER A 138 11.31 -6.85 4.40
C SER A 138 12.46 -6.48 5.37
N ARG A 139 13.72 -6.83 5.04
CA ARG A 139 14.94 -6.58 5.85
C ARG A 139 14.95 -7.11 7.30
N GLY A 140 13.88 -7.76 7.74
CA GLY A 140 13.62 -8.17 9.13
C GLY A 140 12.84 -7.15 9.96
N VAL A 141 12.30 -6.10 9.35
CA VAL A 141 11.55 -5.02 10.02
C VAL A 141 10.14 -4.86 9.47
N CYS A 142 9.22 -4.37 10.31
CA CYS A 142 7.81 -4.16 9.97
C CYS A 142 7.61 -2.85 9.20
N TRP A 143 6.38 -2.57 8.76
CA TRP A 143 6.09 -1.35 7.99
C TRP A 143 6.48 -0.07 8.74
N SER A 144 6.12 0.09 10.03
CA SER A 144 6.49 1.28 10.82
C SER A 144 8.00 1.46 11.02
N HIS A 145 8.81 0.41 10.86
CA HIS A 145 10.26 0.41 11.10
C HIS A 145 11.07 0.23 9.81
N GLY A 146 10.62 0.78 8.69
CA GLY A 146 11.39 0.78 7.42
C GLY A 146 11.32 -0.51 6.61
N GLY A 147 10.34 -1.38 6.87
CA GLY A 147 10.11 -2.64 6.15
C GLY A 147 9.55 -2.50 4.72
N GLY A 148 9.54 -1.30 4.15
CA GLY A 148 9.17 -1.01 2.75
C GLY A 148 10.28 -0.31 1.96
N THR A 149 10.00 0.06 0.73
CA THR A 149 10.80 1.02 -0.04
C THR A 149 10.51 2.44 0.45
N THR A 150 11.52 3.31 0.53
CA THR A 150 11.31 4.75 0.76
C THR A 150 10.62 5.40 -0.44
N CYS A 151 10.10 6.61 -0.25
CA CYS A 151 9.62 7.45 -1.33
C CYS A 151 10.81 7.89 -2.22
N THR A 152 10.61 7.93 -3.55
CA THR A 152 11.61 8.39 -4.52
C THR A 152 11.73 9.93 -4.58
N HIS A 153 10.78 10.67 -4.01
CA HIS A 153 10.88 12.14 -3.96
C HIS A 153 12.00 12.59 -3.02
N PRO A 154 12.71 13.70 -3.35
CA PRO A 154 13.70 14.30 -2.45
C PRO A 154 13.09 14.63 -1.09
N ASP A 155 13.93 14.56 -0.05
CA ASP A 155 13.61 14.86 1.35
C ASP A 155 12.44 14.05 1.96
N CYS A 156 11.92 13.05 1.25
CA CYS A 156 10.73 12.32 1.64
C CYS A 156 11.07 10.97 2.32
N GLY A 157 11.46 11.02 3.59
CA GLY A 157 11.75 9.83 4.42
C GLY A 157 10.57 8.88 4.68
N THR A 158 9.40 9.12 4.06
CA THR A 158 8.21 8.27 4.19
C THR A 158 8.29 7.01 3.31
N ILE A 159 7.47 6.00 3.61
CA ILE A 159 7.47 4.73 2.88
C ILE A 159 6.56 4.81 1.66
N ALA A 160 7.06 4.34 0.52
CA ALA A 160 6.32 4.23 -0.72
C ALA A 160 5.24 3.15 -0.66
N VAL A 161 4.07 3.48 -1.18
CA VAL A 161 2.87 2.63 -1.21
C VAL A 161 2.77 1.92 -2.58
N SER A 162 2.99 2.63 -3.68
CA SER A 162 3.12 2.09 -5.04
C SER A 162 3.98 3.02 -5.91
N HIS A 163 4.48 2.52 -7.06
CA HIS A 163 5.28 3.27 -8.05
C HIS A 163 6.50 4.03 -7.49
N GLY A 164 7.04 3.62 -6.33
CA GLY A 164 8.13 4.32 -5.64
C GLY A 164 7.69 5.55 -4.85
N PHE A 165 6.40 5.89 -4.81
CA PHE A 165 5.90 7.09 -4.14
C PHE A 165 5.05 6.80 -2.90
N CYS A 166 5.07 7.71 -1.94
CA CYS A 166 4.24 7.65 -0.73
C CYS A 166 2.82 8.18 -0.99
N TRP A 167 1.93 8.06 0.00
CA TRP A 167 0.53 8.51 -0.15
C TRP A 167 0.39 9.99 -0.55
N ALA A 168 1.23 10.86 0.02
CA ALA A 168 1.22 12.29 -0.27
C ALA A 168 1.61 12.56 -1.74
N HIS A 169 2.65 11.91 -2.24
CA HIS A 169 3.30 12.24 -3.51
C HIS A 169 2.95 11.28 -4.68
N GLY A 170 1.75 10.71 -4.69
CA GLY A 170 1.21 9.96 -5.84
C GLY A 170 1.19 8.43 -5.72
N GLY A 171 1.59 7.85 -4.59
CA GLY A 171 1.62 6.40 -4.33
C GLY A 171 0.26 5.70 -4.17
N GLY A 172 -0.82 6.24 -4.72
CA GLY A 172 -2.15 5.68 -4.60
C GLY A 172 -3.24 6.57 -5.19
N LYS A 173 -4.32 5.94 -5.70
CA LYS A 173 -5.42 6.66 -6.33
C LYS A 173 -6.23 7.47 -5.30
N ARG A 174 -6.53 8.72 -5.64
CA ARG A 174 -7.46 9.58 -4.90
C ARG A 174 -8.88 9.39 -5.43
N CYS A 175 -9.86 9.85 -4.65
CA CYS A 175 -11.26 9.82 -5.04
C CYS A 175 -11.52 10.72 -6.26
N GLN A 176 -12.31 10.22 -7.23
CA GLN A 176 -12.61 10.92 -8.48
C GLN A 176 -13.55 12.14 -8.30
N VAL A 177 -14.34 12.19 -7.23
CA VAL A 177 -15.15 13.38 -6.87
C VAL A 177 -14.25 14.56 -6.52
N SER A 178 -14.55 15.73 -7.12
CA SER A 178 -13.88 17.00 -6.88
C SER A 178 -13.74 17.35 -5.39
N GLY A 179 -12.58 17.89 -5.01
CA GLY A 179 -12.25 18.23 -3.61
C GLY A 179 -11.95 17.03 -2.69
N CYS A 180 -12.22 15.79 -3.10
CA CYS A 180 -12.09 14.62 -2.22
C CYS A 180 -10.67 14.02 -2.21
N SER A 181 -9.84 14.43 -1.25
CA SER A 181 -8.46 13.95 -1.09
C SER A 181 -8.32 12.50 -0.59
N ARG A 182 -9.45 11.82 -0.27
CA ARG A 182 -9.51 10.48 0.35
C ARG A 182 -8.96 9.35 -0.54
N PRO A 183 -8.50 8.23 0.06
CA PRO A 183 -8.11 7.03 -0.67
C PRO A 183 -9.26 6.40 -1.44
N ALA A 184 -8.96 5.97 -2.66
CA ALA A 184 -9.87 5.23 -3.53
C ALA A 184 -9.20 3.97 -4.08
N TYR A 185 -10.02 3.02 -4.53
CA TYR A 185 -9.58 1.73 -5.05
C TYR A 185 -10.28 1.42 -6.37
N GLU A 186 -9.64 0.60 -7.19
CA GLU A 186 -10.21 0.13 -8.46
C GLU A 186 -11.51 -0.66 -8.27
N ARG A 187 -11.56 -1.51 -7.22
CA ARG A 187 -12.77 -2.21 -6.75
C ARG A 187 -13.90 -1.30 -6.25
N THR A 188 -13.67 0.00 -6.14
CA THR A 188 -14.68 1.02 -5.83
C THR A 188 -14.76 2.08 -6.94
N GLN A 189 -14.43 1.70 -8.18
CA GLN A 189 -14.46 2.55 -9.38
C GLN A 189 -13.68 3.87 -9.24
N ASN A 190 -12.60 3.89 -8.44
CA ASN A 190 -11.82 5.09 -8.08
C ASN A 190 -12.59 6.13 -7.24
N PHE A 191 -13.69 5.74 -6.58
CA PHE A 191 -14.32 6.48 -5.50
C PHE A 191 -13.79 6.04 -4.12
N CYS A 192 -13.84 6.94 -3.13
CA CYS A 192 -13.56 6.59 -1.73
C CYS A 192 -14.71 5.81 -1.09
N SER A 193 -14.48 5.18 0.07
CA SER A 193 -15.47 4.33 0.75
C SER A 193 -16.74 5.02 1.26
N MET A 194 -16.83 6.35 1.17
CA MET A 194 -18.08 7.10 1.39
C MET A 194 -18.77 7.39 0.06
N HIS A 195 -18.06 8.00 -0.89
CA HIS A 195 -18.64 8.39 -2.18
C HIS A 195 -19.03 7.17 -3.04
N PHE A 196 -18.39 6.01 -2.84
CA PHE A 196 -18.79 4.73 -3.45
C PHE A 196 -20.13 4.19 -2.90
N LYS A 197 -20.56 4.62 -1.71
CA LYS A 197 -21.92 4.33 -1.22
C LYS A 197 -22.91 5.35 -1.79
N GLN A 198 -22.54 6.64 -1.71
CA GLN A 198 -23.37 7.76 -2.14
C GLN A 198 -23.67 7.77 -3.66
N GLY A 199 -22.76 7.24 -4.48
CA GLY A 199 -23.01 7.03 -5.91
C GLY A 199 -23.80 5.76 -6.25
N ALA A 200 -24.21 4.97 -5.26
CA ALA A 200 -25.07 3.79 -5.43
C ALA A 200 -26.51 4.01 -4.89
N GLU A 201 -26.79 5.21 -4.37
CA GLU A 201 -28.10 5.67 -3.86
C GLU A 201 -28.64 6.86 -4.69
N SER A 202 -28.06 7.12 -5.87
CA SER A 202 -28.36 8.26 -6.74
C SER A 202 -28.55 7.87 -8.22
N SER A 203 -29.10 6.69 -8.47
CA SER A 203 -29.25 6.10 -9.81
C SER A 203 -30.49 5.19 -9.94
N ASP A 204 -31.58 5.60 -9.28
CA ASP A 204 -32.96 5.14 -9.47
C ASP A 204 -33.77 6.29 -10.10
#